data_AF-A0A2G6R0U7-F1
#
_entry.id   AF-A0A2G6R0U7-F1
#
_cell.length_a   1.000
_cell.length_b   1.000
_cell.length_c   1.000
_cell.angle_alpha   90.00
_cell.angle_beta   90.00
_cell.angle_gamma   90.00
#
_symmetry.space_group_name_H-M   'P 1'
#
loop_
_entity.id
_entity.type
_entity.pdbx_description
1 polymer ?
#
loop_
_entity_poly.entity_id
_entity_poly.type
_entity_poly.pdbx_seq_one_letter_code
_entity_poly.pdbx_strand_id
1 'polypeptide(L)' 'AISDECSALSDSFQDDLLAHPIYTRPADYKGWKVPEILLGGDHKSIAKWQEEQSLERTKKLRPDLLKK' A
#
# COMPACT_ATOMS: atom_id res chain seq x y z
N ALA A 1 -3.34 23.38 -5.06
CA ALA A 1 -4.10 22.52 -5.99
C ALA A 1 -3.30 21.25 -6.21
N ILE A 2 -3.96 20.09 -6.17
CA ILE A 2 -3.33 18.80 -6.46
C ILE A 2 -3.09 18.76 -7.98
N SER A 3 -1.91 18.36 -8.42
CA SER A 3 -1.58 18.32 -9.86
C SER A 3 -2.25 17.15 -10.58
N ASP A 4 -2.56 16.08 -9.85
CA ASP A 4 -3.23 14.89 -10.34
C ASP A 4 -4.38 14.52 -9.39
N GLU A 5 -5.61 14.64 -9.88
CA GLU A 5 -6.83 14.41 -9.11
C GLU A 5 -7.01 12.94 -8.70
N CYS A 6 -6.47 12.00 -9.50
CA CYS A 6 -6.53 10.57 -9.23
C CYS A 6 -5.68 10.14 -8.03
N SER A 7 -4.60 10.87 -7.72
CA SER A 7 -3.74 10.59 -6.56
C SER A 7 -4.50 10.65 -5.23
N ALA A 8 -5.56 11.46 -5.14
CA ALA A 8 -6.41 11.54 -3.96
C ALA A 8 -7.29 10.29 -3.77
N LEU A 9 -7.60 9.57 -4.85
CA LEU A 9 -8.41 8.34 -4.80
C LEU A 9 -7.63 7.17 -4.19
N SER A 10 -6.30 7.18 -4.30
CA SER A 10 -5.41 6.18 -3.69
C SER A 10 -4.92 6.55 -2.28
N ASP A 11 -5.41 7.66 -1.72
CA ASP A 11 -4.96 8.11 -0.40
C ASP A 11 -5.56 7.26 0.73
N SER A 12 -4.96 7.36 1.93
CA SER A 12 -5.47 6.61 3.07
C SER A 12 -6.91 7.05 3.40
N PHE A 13 -7.71 6.11 3.93
CA PHE A 13 -9.06 6.35 4.45
C PHE A 13 -10.16 6.65 3.41
N GLN A 14 -9.89 6.58 2.11
CA GLN A 14 -10.97 6.61 1.09
C GLN A 14 -11.91 5.39 1.24
N ASP A 15 -11.34 4.20 1.47
CA ASP A 15 -12.09 2.93 1.59
C ASP A 15 -12.09 2.37 3.02
N ASP A 16 -12.00 3.23 4.04
CA ASP A 16 -11.77 2.83 5.46
C ASP A 16 -10.52 1.96 5.67
N LEU A 17 -9.62 1.92 4.67
CA LEU A 17 -8.35 1.20 4.72
C LEU A 17 -7.17 2.18 4.83
N LEU A 18 -6.13 1.76 5.54
CA LEU A 18 -4.84 2.45 5.58
C LEU A 18 -4.08 2.20 4.28
N ALA A 19 -3.36 3.20 3.78
CA ALA A 19 -2.53 3.00 2.59
C ALA A 19 -1.52 1.85 2.78
N HIS A 20 -1.30 1.14 1.68
CA HIS A 20 -0.30 0.08 1.57
C HIS A 20 1.12 0.63 1.78
N PRO A 21 2.08 -0.21 2.18
CA PRO A 21 3.47 0.22 2.31
C PRO A 21 4.04 0.66 0.96
N ILE A 22 4.81 1.75 0.99
CA ILE A 22 5.44 2.35 -0.18
C ILE A 22 6.94 2.08 -0.11
N TYR A 23 7.48 1.57 -1.22
CA TYR A 23 8.91 1.28 -1.37
C TYR A 23 9.49 2.19 -2.44
N THR A 24 10.74 2.57 -2.23
CA THR A 24 11.52 3.33 -3.20
C THR A 24 12.95 2.80 -3.23
N ARG A 25 13.75 3.30 -4.17
CA ARG A 25 15.17 2.94 -4.28
C ARG A 25 15.93 3.41 -3.02
N PRO A 26 16.95 2.68 -2.55
CA PRO A 26 17.54 1.44 -3.10
C PRO A 26 16.77 0.16 -2.76
N ALA A 27 17.04 -0.94 -3.48
CA ALA A 27 16.34 -2.22 -3.31
C ALA A 27 16.60 -2.92 -1.96
N ASP A 28 17.72 -2.62 -1.33
CA ASP A 28 18.03 -3.01 0.06
C ASP A 28 18.40 -1.74 0.83
N TYR A 29 17.68 -1.49 1.93
CA TYR A 29 17.96 -0.38 2.82
C TYR A 29 18.06 -0.89 4.25
N LYS A 30 19.26 -0.86 4.84
CA LYS A 30 19.52 -1.33 6.22
C LYS A 30 19.06 -2.78 6.47
N GLY A 31 19.14 -3.64 5.45
CA GLY A 31 18.67 -5.03 5.52
C GLY A 31 17.16 -5.19 5.28
N TRP A 32 16.44 -4.11 5.01
CA TRP A 32 15.06 -4.16 4.55
C TRP A 32 15.04 -4.27 3.04
N LYS A 33 14.64 -5.44 2.55
CA LYS A 33 14.55 -5.73 1.12
C LYS A 33 13.17 -5.38 0.60
N VAL A 34 13.14 -4.79 -0.60
CA VAL A 34 11.91 -4.62 -1.35
C VAL A 34 11.35 -6.01 -1.71
N PRO A 35 10.06 -6.27 -1.48
CA PRO A 35 9.41 -7.52 -1.88
C PRO A 35 9.61 -7.83 -3.37
N GLU A 36 9.92 -9.09 -3.71
CA GLU A 36 10.18 -9.52 -5.09
C GLU A 36 8.99 -9.26 -6.02
N ILE A 37 7.76 -9.31 -5.48
CA ILE A 37 6.53 -8.99 -6.22
C ILE A 37 6.52 -7.55 -6.76
N LEU A 38 7.16 -6.60 -6.07
CA LEU A 38 7.30 -5.21 -6.53
C LEU A 38 8.44 -5.04 -7.53
N LEU A 39 9.36 -6.01 -7.64
CA LEU A 39 10.47 -6.00 -8.59
C LEU A 39 10.08 -6.62 -9.94
N GLY A 40 9.06 -7.48 -9.97
CA GLY A 40 8.67 -8.29 -11.13
C GLY A 40 7.84 -7.61 -12.22
N GLY A 41 7.38 -6.36 -12.02
CA GLY A 41 6.63 -5.60 -13.02
C GLY A 41 5.21 -6.11 -13.35
N ASP A 42 4.74 -7.16 -12.68
CA ASP A 42 3.37 -7.67 -12.82
C ASP A 42 2.39 -6.78 -12.05
N HIS A 43 1.74 -5.87 -12.77
CA HIS A 43 0.84 -4.88 -12.20
C HIS A 43 -0.39 -5.51 -11.51
N LYS A 44 -0.87 -6.66 -11.98
CA LYS A 44 -2.03 -7.32 -11.35
C LYS A 44 -1.63 -7.95 -10.01
N SER A 45 -0.48 -8.61 -9.98
CA SER A 45 0.06 -9.19 -8.76
C SER A 45 0.42 -8.09 -7.75
N ILE A 46 0.97 -6.96 -8.21
CA ILE A 46 1.28 -5.80 -7.36
C ILE A 46 0.00 -5.19 -6.77
N ALA A 47 -1.04 -4.97 -7.57
CA ALA A 47 -2.30 -4.39 -7.09
C ALA A 47 -2.93 -5.28 -6.01
N LYS A 48 -3.02 -6.59 -6.25
CA LYS A 48 -3.54 -7.54 -5.27
C LYS A 48 -2.72 -7.53 -3.97
N TRP A 49 -1.40 -7.50 -4.10
CA TRP A 49 -0.51 -7.44 -2.94
C TRP A 49 -0.69 -6.13 -2.15
N GLN A 50 -0.87 -5.00 -2.83
CA GLN A 50 -1.12 -3.71 -2.17
C GLN A 50 -2.44 -3.73 -1.36
N GLU A 51 -3.52 -4.28 -1.93
CA GLU A 51 -4.80 -4.45 -1.23
C GLU A 51 -4.65 -5.35 0.01
N GLU A 52 -3.96 -6.49 -0.12
CA GLU A 52 -3.70 -7.41 0.99
C GLU A 52 -2.91 -6.71 2.12
N GLN A 53 -1.83 -6.01 1.78
CA GLN A 53 -1.02 -5.28 2.76
C GLN A 53 -1.79 -4.13 3.43
N SER A 54 -2.63 -3.42 2.68
CA SER A 54 -3.49 -2.38 3.20
C SER A 54 -4.49 -2.94 4.24
N LEU A 55 -5.14 -4.05 3.92
CA LEU A 55 -6.03 -4.78 4.84
C LEU A 55 -5.30 -5.27 6.09
N GLU A 56 -4.15 -5.92 5.94
CA GLU A 56 -3.36 -6.43 7.07
C GLU A 56 -2.91 -5.30 8.00
N ARG A 57 -2.43 -4.20 7.42
CA ARG A 57 -2.00 -3.00 8.16
C ARG A 57 -3.18 -2.35 8.89
N THR A 58 -4.33 -2.27 8.25
CA THR A 58 -5.57 -1.75 8.86
C THR A 58 -6.01 -2.64 10.02
N LYS A 59 -6.10 -3.96 9.83
CA LYS A 59 -6.42 -4.92 10.91
C LYS A 59 -5.49 -4.81 12.11
N LYS A 60 -4.19 -4.60 11.86
CA LYS A 60 -3.16 -4.54 12.91
C LYS A 60 -3.14 -3.21 13.66
N LEU A 61 -3.24 -2.09 12.95
CA LEU A 61 -3.06 -0.75 13.53
C LEU A 61 -4.36 -0.07 13.92
N ARG A 62 -5.42 -0.30 13.13
CA ARG A 62 -6.73 0.35 13.28
C ARG A 62 -7.86 -0.65 12.97
N PRO A 63 -8.00 -1.74 13.77
CA PRO A 63 -9.09 -2.69 13.60
C PRO A 63 -10.47 -2.06 13.75
N ASP A 64 -10.54 -0.88 14.37
CA ASP A 64 -11.73 -0.05 14.50
C ASP A 64 -12.30 0.44 13.16
N LEU A 65 -11.47 0.64 12.12
CA LEU A 65 -11.95 1.06 10.79
C LEU A 65 -12.74 -0.05 10.07
N LEU A 66 -12.46 -1.32 10.37
CA LEU A 66 -13.10 -2.47 9.73
C LEU A 66 -14.41 -2.91 10.39
N LYS A 67 -14.78 -2.32 11.53
CA LYS A 67 -15.94 -2.71 12.33
C LYS A 67 -17.17 -1.84 12.08
N LYS A 68 -17.17 -1.05 11.01
CA LYS A 68 -18.26 -0.13 10.68
C LYS A 68 -19.36 -0.82 9.89
#